data_AF-A0A484YUB9-F1
#
_entry.id   AF-A0A484YUB9-F1
#
_cell.length_a   1.000
_cell.length_b   1.000
_cell.length_c   1.000
_cell.angle_alpha   90.00
_cell.angle_beta   90.00
_cell.angle_gamma   90.00
#
_symmetry.space_group_name_H-M   'P 1'
#
loop_
_entity.id
_entity.type
_entity.pdbx_description
1 polymer ?
#
loop_
_entity_poly.entity_id
_entity_poly.type
_entity_poly.pdbx_seq_one_letter_code
_entity_poly.pdbx_strand_id
1 'polypeptide(L)'
;MLATERANAGDYADALAAMLDRAGVWQAVLVGHSLGALVASAFAAKFPQRVLHLVLADAAQGYGQAAPEQREQVWRNREQQIALGGDILAQTRAAKLLRPGARVEDIATVATGMRALRPEGYLAAAWMLAHDDIHGWLTRYSGTFEVWCGEQDAITQPRAGAGAGAALRHAVHRHSAGRTRQLSR
;
A
#
# COMPACT_ATOMS: atom_id res chain seq x y z
N MET A 1 -16.95 8.55 3.28
CA MET A 1 -16.19 8.83 2.04
C MET A 1 -15.13 9.86 2.37
N LEU A 2 -13.97 9.81 1.71
CA LEU A 2 -12.94 10.83 1.89
C LEU A 2 -13.48 12.19 1.45
N ALA A 3 -12.98 13.26 2.08
CA ALA A 3 -13.42 14.63 1.80
C ALA A 3 -12.82 15.22 0.51
N THR A 4 -11.87 14.53 -0.12
CA THR A 4 -11.16 15.00 -1.31
C THR A 4 -10.91 13.86 -2.30
N GLU A 5 -10.98 14.18 -3.59
CA GLU A 5 -10.62 13.27 -4.69
C GLU A 5 -9.11 13.10 -4.82
N ARG A 6 -8.33 14.08 -4.35
CA ARG A 6 -6.86 14.10 -4.37
C ARG A 6 -6.30 13.76 -2.99
N ALA A 7 -6.72 12.62 -2.47
CA ALA A 7 -6.34 12.15 -1.14
C ALA A 7 -4.92 11.56 -1.12
N ASN A 8 -4.16 11.85 -0.07
CA ASN A 8 -2.91 11.17 0.27
C ASN A 8 -3.15 10.09 1.34
N ALA A 9 -2.14 9.30 1.67
CA ALA A 9 -2.24 8.21 2.64
C ALA A 9 -2.58 8.70 4.05
N GLY A 10 -2.20 9.93 4.39
CA GLY A 10 -2.58 10.60 5.63
C GLY A 10 -4.09 10.86 5.73
N ASP A 11 -4.76 11.18 4.63
CA ASP A 11 -6.23 11.35 4.59
C ASP A 11 -6.94 10.00 4.77
N TYR A 12 -6.43 8.94 4.14
CA TYR A 12 -6.92 7.58 4.36
C TYR A 12 -6.67 7.11 5.79
N ALA A 13 -5.54 7.49 6.41
CA ALA A 13 -5.25 7.18 7.80
C ALA A 13 -6.24 7.86 8.76
N ASP A 14 -6.65 9.11 8.50
CA ASP A 14 -7.68 9.78 9.30
C ASP A 14 -9.05 9.11 9.14
N ALA A 15 -9.39 8.70 7.92
CA ALA A 15 -10.62 7.94 7.66
C ALA A 15 -10.60 6.57 8.37
N LEU A 16 -9.45 5.89 8.39
CA LEU A 16 -9.26 4.64 9.12
C LEU A 16 -9.38 4.87 10.64
N ALA A 17 -8.80 5.93 11.17
CA ALA A 17 -8.93 6.33 12.57
C ALA A 17 -10.40 6.51 12.96
N ALA A 18 -11.16 7.28 12.17
CA ALA A 18 -12.59 7.49 12.41
C ALA A 18 -13.40 6.19 12.28
N MET A 19 -13.03 5.28 11.37
CA MET A 19 -13.67 3.98 11.25
C MET A 19 -13.44 3.11 12.48
N LEU A 20 -12.20 3.05 12.98
CA LEU A 20 -11.85 2.31 14.19
C LEU A 20 -12.54 2.88 15.44
N ASP A 21 -12.60 4.20 15.56
CA ASP A 21 -13.30 4.88 16.66
C ASP A 21 -14.80 4.50 16.67
N ARG A 22 -15.44 4.48 15.50
CA ARG A 22 -16.84 4.04 15.34
C ARG A 22 -17.05 2.56 15.63
N ALA A 23 -16.03 1.74 15.41
CA ALA A 23 -16.05 0.32 15.73
C ALA A 23 -15.71 0.03 17.21
N GLY A 24 -15.36 1.05 18.01
CA GLY A 24 -14.93 0.89 19.39
C GLY A 24 -13.54 0.25 19.53
N VAL A 25 -12.72 0.30 18.48
CA VAL A 25 -11.37 -0.31 18.45
C VAL A 25 -10.33 0.77 18.69
N TRP A 26 -9.73 0.76 19.88
CA TRP A 26 -8.68 1.74 20.25
C TRP A 26 -7.28 1.35 19.75
N GLN A 27 -6.93 0.07 19.81
CA GLN A 27 -5.65 -0.44 19.32
C GLN A 27 -5.87 -1.67 18.42
N ALA A 28 -5.05 -1.79 17.38
CA ALA A 28 -5.13 -2.91 16.44
C ALA A 28 -3.75 -3.40 15.99
N VAL A 29 -3.67 -4.68 15.62
CA VAL A 29 -2.62 -5.16 14.71
C VAL A 29 -3.02 -4.72 13.31
N LEU A 30 -2.15 -3.96 12.65
CA LEU A 30 -2.43 -3.36 11.37
C LEU A 30 -1.68 -4.12 10.27
N VAL A 31 -2.44 -4.73 9.36
CA VAL A 31 -1.88 -5.40 8.16
C VAL A 31 -2.24 -4.56 6.94
N GLY A 32 -1.25 -3.86 6.40
CA GLY A 32 -1.38 -3.12 5.16
C GLY A 32 -0.94 -3.96 3.98
N HIS A 33 -1.88 -4.37 3.13
CA HIS A 33 -1.60 -5.13 1.91
C HIS A 33 -1.59 -4.24 0.67
N SER A 34 -0.58 -4.37 -0.19
CA SER A 34 -0.47 -3.62 -1.44
C SER A 34 -0.59 -2.11 -1.23
N LEU A 35 -1.55 -1.44 -1.86
CA LEU A 35 -1.80 -0.02 -1.67
C LEU A 35 -2.23 0.31 -0.22
N GLY A 36 -2.84 -0.64 0.48
CA GLY A 36 -3.16 -0.50 1.91
C GLY A 36 -1.92 -0.39 2.81
N ALA A 37 -0.73 -0.77 2.32
CA ALA A 37 0.53 -0.56 3.04
C ALA A 37 0.88 0.94 3.20
N LEU A 38 0.56 1.77 2.20
CA LEU A 38 0.69 3.24 2.30
C LEU A 38 -0.24 3.80 3.39
N VAL A 39 -1.50 3.36 3.41
CA VAL A 39 -2.47 3.78 4.44
C VAL A 39 -2.01 3.32 5.82
N ALA A 40 -1.53 2.07 5.93
CA ALA A 40 -1.08 1.50 7.18
C ALA A 40 0.17 2.20 7.74
N SER A 41 1.14 2.52 6.88
CA SER A 41 2.33 3.27 7.29
C SER A 41 1.98 4.70 7.73
N ALA A 42 1.09 5.37 7.01
CA ALA A 42 0.59 6.69 7.39
C ALA A 42 -0.18 6.67 8.71
N PHE A 43 -1.03 5.65 8.93
CA PHE A 43 -1.75 5.45 10.19
C PHE A 43 -0.79 5.21 11.35
N ALA A 44 0.21 4.33 11.16
CA ALA A 44 1.20 4.04 12.19
C ALA A 44 2.05 5.27 12.54
N ALA A 45 2.41 6.09 11.55
CA ALA A 45 3.14 7.33 11.77
C ALA A 45 2.30 8.41 12.48
N LYS A 46 1.01 8.54 12.16
CA LYS A 46 0.11 9.56 12.76
C LYS A 46 -0.42 9.15 14.13
N PHE A 47 -0.67 7.86 14.32
CA PHE A 47 -1.32 7.31 15.51
C PHE A 47 -0.52 6.12 16.09
N PRO A 48 0.79 6.27 16.40
CA PRO A 48 1.63 5.16 16.82
C PRO A 48 1.11 4.45 18.08
N GLN A 49 0.46 5.17 18.99
CA GLN A 49 -0.18 4.64 20.20
C GLN A 49 -1.36 3.71 19.92
N ARG A 50 -1.92 3.74 18.69
CA ARG A 50 -3.07 2.92 18.26
C ARG A 50 -2.64 1.66 17.51
N VAL A 51 -1.34 1.41 17.35
CA VAL A 51 -0.80 0.27 16.62
C VAL A 51 -0.11 -0.69 17.57
N LEU A 52 -0.65 -1.91 17.72
CA LEU A 52 -0.02 -2.99 18.49
C LEU A 52 1.15 -3.62 17.73
N HIS A 53 0.96 -3.80 16.42
CA HIS A 53 1.96 -4.34 15.50
C HIS A 53 1.63 -3.91 14.07
N LEU A 54 2.64 -3.74 13.23
CA LEU A 54 2.49 -3.35 11.83
C LEU A 54 3.08 -4.41 10.90
N VAL A 55 2.30 -4.87 9.94
CA VAL A 55 2.74 -5.76 8.87
C VAL A 55 2.44 -5.10 7.53
N LEU A 56 3.45 -5.04 6.67
CA LEU A 56 3.35 -4.51 5.31
C LEU A 56 3.52 -5.68 4.33
N ALA A 57 2.42 -6.15 3.76
CA ALA A 57 2.40 -7.30 2.85
C ALA A 57 2.32 -6.83 1.40
N ASP A 58 3.22 -7.32 0.54
CA ASP A 58 3.28 -7.02 -0.90
C ASP A 58 3.16 -5.50 -1.15
N ALA A 59 3.94 -4.73 -0.40
CA ALA A 59 3.67 -3.32 -0.17
C ALA A 59 3.91 -2.44 -1.41
N ALA A 60 2.88 -1.67 -1.81
CA ALA A 60 3.06 -0.61 -2.78
C ALA A 60 3.87 0.53 -2.16
N GLN A 61 5.00 0.87 -2.78
CA GLN A 61 5.90 1.90 -2.25
C GLN A 61 5.40 3.33 -2.52
N GLY A 62 4.58 3.52 -3.56
CA GLY A 62 4.19 4.84 -4.04
C GLY A 62 5.22 5.45 -5.00
N TYR A 63 4.79 6.46 -5.74
CA TYR A 63 5.61 7.19 -6.71
C TYR A 63 5.91 8.62 -6.28
N GLY A 64 5.64 9.00 -5.02
CA GLY A 64 5.78 10.38 -4.53
C GLY A 64 7.17 11.00 -4.75
N GLN A 65 8.22 10.18 -4.74
CA GLN A 65 9.63 10.58 -5.01
C GLN A 65 10.05 10.48 -6.49
N ALA A 66 9.17 10.00 -7.37
CA ALA A 66 9.44 9.94 -8.81
C ALA A 66 9.37 11.34 -9.45
N ALA A 67 9.93 11.46 -10.66
CA ALA A 67 9.84 12.69 -11.44
C ALA A 67 8.37 13.10 -11.65
N PRO A 68 8.04 14.42 -11.68
CA PRO A 68 6.67 14.89 -11.87
C PRO A 68 5.94 14.24 -13.05
N GLU A 69 6.62 14.06 -14.17
CA GLU A 69 6.09 13.47 -15.40
C GLU A 69 5.72 11.99 -15.19
N GLN A 70 6.55 11.26 -14.44
CA GLN A 70 6.28 9.86 -14.11
C GLN A 70 5.06 9.73 -13.18
N ARG A 71 4.90 10.62 -12.20
CA ARG A 71 3.74 10.63 -11.30
C ARG A 71 2.45 10.89 -12.06
N GLU A 72 2.46 11.90 -12.93
CA GLU A 72 1.32 12.21 -13.80
C GLU A 72 0.99 11.03 -14.72
N GLN A 73 2.00 10.38 -15.31
CA GLN A 73 1.80 9.21 -16.16
C GLN A 73 1.17 8.04 -15.39
N VAL A 74 1.57 7.78 -14.14
CA VAL A 74 0.96 6.73 -13.31
C VAL A 74 -0.53 7.00 -13.11
N TRP A 75 -0.90 8.23 -12.77
CA TRP A 75 -2.30 8.61 -12.57
C TRP A 75 -3.10 8.56 -13.88
N ARG A 76 -2.60 9.18 -14.96
CA ARG A 76 -3.23 9.17 -16.29
C ARG A 76 -3.46 7.77 -16.85
N ASN A 77 -2.53 6.85 -16.63
CA ASN A 77 -2.70 5.46 -17.05
C ASN A 77 -3.88 4.80 -16.31
N ARG A 78 -4.11 5.12 -15.03
CA ARG A 78 -5.24 4.59 -14.25
C ARG A 78 -6.55 5.23 -14.70
N GLU A 79 -6.54 6.52 -15.02
CA GLU A 79 -7.67 7.24 -15.62
C GLU A 79 -8.12 6.60 -16.93
N GLN A 80 -7.20 6.37 -17.86
CA GLN A 80 -7.50 5.70 -19.13
C GLN A 80 -8.05 4.29 -18.91
N GLN A 81 -7.47 3.52 -17.98
CA GLN A 81 -7.90 2.15 -17.71
C GLN A 81 -9.33 2.07 -17.17
N ILE A 82 -9.70 2.92 -16.21
CA ILE A 82 -11.05 2.87 -15.62
C ILE A 82 -12.10 3.43 -16.58
N ALA A 83 -11.72 4.36 -17.47
CA ALA A 83 -12.59 4.88 -18.52
C ALA A 83 -13.01 3.83 -19.55
N LEU A 84 -12.23 2.75 -19.72
CA LEU A 84 -12.62 1.59 -20.54
C LEU A 84 -13.70 0.72 -19.89
N GLY A 85 -14.07 0.98 -18.63
CA GLY A 85 -15.08 0.26 -17.88
C GLY A 85 -14.52 -0.91 -17.05
N GLY A 86 -15.26 -1.26 -15.99
CA GLY A 86 -14.86 -2.27 -15.00
C GLY A 86 -14.61 -3.66 -15.58
N ASP A 87 -15.33 -4.04 -16.65
CA ASP A 87 -15.15 -5.33 -17.32
C ASP A 87 -13.80 -5.44 -18.03
N ILE A 88 -13.43 -4.42 -18.81
CA ILE A 88 -12.14 -4.39 -19.51
C ILE A 88 -11.00 -4.32 -18.49
N LEU A 89 -11.17 -3.52 -17.43
CA LEU A 89 -10.20 -3.48 -16.33
C LEU A 89 -10.00 -4.87 -15.71
N ALA A 90 -11.09 -5.57 -15.40
CA ALA A 90 -11.06 -6.91 -14.82
C ALA A 90 -10.35 -7.92 -15.74
N GLN A 91 -10.73 -7.97 -17.02
CA GLN A 91 -10.13 -8.89 -18.00
C GLN A 91 -8.63 -8.65 -18.19
N THR A 92 -8.20 -7.38 -18.20
CA THR A 92 -6.81 -7.02 -18.53
C THR A 92 -5.87 -7.02 -17.32
N ARG A 93 -6.40 -6.93 -16.09
CA ARG A 93 -5.60 -6.81 -14.87
C ARG A 93 -5.74 -7.93 -13.85
N ALA A 94 -6.87 -8.63 -13.77
CA ALA A 94 -7.11 -9.58 -12.67
C ALA A 94 -6.03 -10.67 -12.56
N ALA A 95 -5.70 -11.31 -13.69
CA ALA A 95 -4.66 -12.35 -13.72
C ALA A 95 -3.26 -11.80 -13.40
N LYS A 96 -2.98 -10.52 -13.69
CA LYS A 96 -1.68 -9.90 -13.41
C LYS A 96 -1.46 -9.59 -11.93
N LEU A 97 -2.52 -9.54 -11.13
CA LEU A 97 -2.42 -9.34 -9.68
C LEU A 97 -2.17 -10.64 -8.91
N LEU A 98 -2.12 -11.77 -9.61
CA LEU A 98 -1.90 -13.08 -9.02
C LEU A 98 -0.62 -13.68 -9.56
N ARG A 99 -0.12 -14.70 -8.86
CA ARG A 99 1.02 -15.48 -9.32
C ARG A 99 0.79 -16.08 -10.71
N PRO A 100 1.85 -16.33 -11.50
CA PRO A 100 1.75 -17.11 -12.73
C PRO A 100 1.05 -18.46 -12.49
N GLY A 101 0.11 -18.83 -13.37
CA GLY A 101 -0.63 -20.07 -13.25
C GLY A 101 -1.65 -20.11 -12.10
N ALA A 102 -2.08 -18.95 -11.57
CA ALA A 102 -3.18 -18.89 -10.62
C ALA A 102 -4.44 -19.60 -11.14
N ARG A 103 -5.22 -20.18 -10.23
CA ARG A 103 -6.42 -20.94 -10.61
C ARG A 103 -7.44 -19.97 -11.23
N VAL A 104 -8.22 -20.48 -12.18
CA VAL A 104 -9.26 -19.69 -12.86
C VAL A 104 -10.26 -19.09 -11.86
N GLU A 105 -10.59 -19.82 -10.79
CA GLU A 105 -11.46 -19.36 -9.69
C GLU A 105 -10.88 -18.17 -8.93
N ASP A 106 -9.56 -18.16 -8.68
CA ASP A 106 -8.89 -17.08 -7.96
C ASP A 106 -8.87 -15.80 -8.84
N ILE A 107 -8.58 -15.96 -10.14
CA ILE A 107 -8.66 -14.89 -11.14
C ILE A 107 -10.08 -14.34 -11.23
N ALA A 108 -11.10 -15.21 -11.24
CA ALA A 108 -12.51 -14.81 -11.30
C ALA A 108 -12.93 -14.02 -10.04
N THR A 109 -12.40 -14.40 -8.88
CA THR A 109 -12.63 -13.68 -7.61
C THR A 109 -12.07 -12.26 -7.69
N VAL A 110 -10.81 -12.09 -8.12
CA VAL A 110 -10.20 -10.77 -8.32
C VAL A 110 -10.95 -9.96 -9.38
N ALA A 111 -11.33 -10.58 -10.49
CA ALA A 111 -12.08 -9.93 -11.57
C ALA A 111 -13.45 -9.42 -11.08
N THR A 112 -14.13 -10.18 -10.21
CA THR A 112 -15.41 -9.76 -9.60
C THR A 112 -15.23 -8.51 -8.75
N GLY A 113 -14.19 -8.48 -7.90
CA GLY A 113 -13.84 -7.28 -7.13
C GLY A 113 -13.51 -6.08 -8.02
N MET A 114 -12.78 -6.29 -9.12
CA MET A 114 -12.45 -5.22 -10.07
C MET A 114 -13.69 -4.63 -10.76
N ARG A 115 -14.68 -5.45 -11.12
CA ARG A 115 -15.94 -4.96 -11.72
C ARG A 115 -16.77 -4.11 -10.76
N ALA A 116 -16.67 -4.37 -9.46
CA ALA A 116 -17.37 -3.61 -8.44
C ALA A 116 -16.68 -2.29 -8.05
N LEU A 117 -15.52 -1.97 -8.65
CA LEU A 117 -14.83 -0.72 -8.39
C LEU A 117 -15.64 0.48 -8.88
N ARG A 118 -15.77 1.47 -8.01
CA ARG A 118 -16.30 2.78 -8.38
C ARG A 118 -15.19 3.66 -8.96
N PRO A 119 -15.40 4.33 -10.12
CA PRO A 119 -14.37 5.15 -10.74
C PRO A 119 -13.77 6.19 -9.80
N GLU A 120 -14.60 6.92 -9.05
CA GLU A 120 -14.15 7.96 -8.13
C GLU A 120 -13.18 7.40 -7.06
N GLY A 121 -13.52 6.26 -6.46
CA GLY A 121 -12.68 5.63 -5.44
C GLY A 121 -11.39 5.07 -6.02
N TYR A 122 -11.45 4.49 -7.21
CA TYR A 122 -10.28 3.97 -7.91
C TYR A 122 -9.30 5.09 -8.29
N LEU A 123 -9.81 6.24 -8.76
CA LEU A 123 -9.00 7.40 -9.11
C LEU A 123 -8.37 8.08 -7.89
N ALA A 124 -9.10 8.19 -6.78
CA ALA A 124 -8.53 8.70 -5.52
C ALA A 124 -7.40 7.78 -5.00
N ALA A 125 -7.57 6.46 -5.10
CA ALA A 125 -6.53 5.49 -4.75
C ALA A 125 -5.32 5.57 -5.71
N ALA A 126 -5.56 5.75 -7.00
CA ALA A 126 -4.51 5.96 -8.00
C ALA A 126 -3.74 7.27 -7.77
N TRP A 127 -4.43 8.33 -7.35
CA TRP A 127 -3.80 9.60 -6.98
C TRP A 127 -2.86 9.42 -5.81
N MET A 128 -3.31 8.75 -4.74
CA MET A 128 -2.45 8.41 -3.60
C MET A 128 -1.22 7.60 -4.05
N LEU A 129 -1.40 6.57 -4.89
CA LEU A 129 -0.28 5.79 -5.42
C LEU A 129 0.73 6.67 -6.17
N ALA A 130 0.25 7.61 -6.99
CA ALA A 130 1.10 8.48 -7.81
C ALA A 130 1.84 9.54 -6.99
N HIS A 131 1.23 10.08 -5.93
CA HIS A 131 1.69 11.28 -5.25
C HIS A 131 2.19 11.08 -3.82
N ASP A 132 2.01 9.89 -3.24
CA ASP A 132 2.52 9.56 -1.90
C ASP A 132 3.70 8.56 -1.96
N ASP A 133 4.43 8.45 -0.84
CA ASP A 133 5.63 7.63 -0.71
C ASP A 133 5.69 6.99 0.69
N ILE A 134 5.80 5.65 0.72
CA ILE A 134 5.72 4.88 1.96
C ILE A 134 6.91 5.18 2.88
N HIS A 135 8.08 5.47 2.31
CA HIS A 135 9.29 5.74 3.09
C HIS A 135 9.17 7.03 3.90
N GLY A 136 8.53 8.07 3.33
CA GLY A 136 8.21 9.31 4.05
C GLY A 136 7.44 9.08 5.35
N TRP A 137 6.52 8.12 5.37
CA TRP A 137 5.76 7.73 6.57
C TRP A 137 6.58 6.84 7.52
N LEU A 138 7.25 5.83 6.99
CA LEU A 138 8.03 4.88 7.80
C LEU A 138 9.21 5.53 8.53
N THR A 139 9.82 6.59 7.96
CA THR A 139 10.85 7.36 8.66
C THR A 139 10.34 8.11 9.91
N ARG A 140 9.03 8.31 10.01
CA ARG A 140 8.36 9.00 11.13
C ARG A 140 7.77 8.01 12.15
N TYR A 141 7.72 6.73 11.82
CA TYR A 141 7.22 5.68 12.71
C TYR A 141 8.37 5.08 13.53
N SER A 142 8.26 5.11 14.86
CA SER A 142 9.29 4.60 15.77
C SER A 142 9.05 3.17 16.25
N GLY A 143 7.89 2.57 15.94
CA GLY A 143 7.60 1.18 16.28
C GLY A 143 8.28 0.18 15.35
N THR A 144 8.24 -1.09 15.74
CA THR A 144 8.71 -2.19 14.88
C THR A 144 7.63 -2.59 13.90
N PHE A 145 8.03 -2.96 12.69
CA PHE A 145 7.12 -3.52 11.70
C PHE A 145 7.77 -4.69 10.96
N GLU A 146 6.95 -5.47 10.28
CA GLU A 146 7.36 -6.55 9.39
C GLU A 146 7.04 -6.21 7.94
N VAL A 147 7.83 -6.77 7.03
CA VAL A 147 7.57 -6.71 5.58
C VAL A 147 7.46 -8.13 5.06
N TRP A 148 6.33 -8.45 4.45
CA TRP A 148 6.08 -9.74 3.80
C TRP A 148 5.97 -9.51 2.31
N CYS A 149 6.58 -10.37 1.51
CA CYS A 149 6.55 -10.29 0.05
C CYS A 149 6.38 -11.70 -0.53
N GLY A 150 5.39 -11.87 -1.40
CA GLY A 150 5.19 -13.09 -2.15
C GLY A 150 6.35 -13.34 -3.09
N GLU A 151 6.90 -14.56 -3.07
CA GLU A 151 8.05 -14.94 -3.92
C GLU A 151 7.78 -14.79 -5.43
N GLN A 152 6.50 -14.74 -5.81
CA GLN A 152 6.05 -14.64 -7.20
C GLN A 152 5.30 -13.31 -7.48
N ASP A 153 5.42 -12.34 -6.58
CA ASP A 153 4.86 -11.01 -6.80
C ASP A 153 5.65 -10.30 -7.91
N ALA A 154 4.95 -9.94 -8.98
CA ALA A 154 5.49 -9.21 -10.12
C ALA A 154 5.10 -7.72 -10.14
N ILE A 155 4.33 -7.27 -9.15
CA ILE A 155 3.74 -5.93 -9.06
C ILE A 155 4.51 -5.06 -8.07
N THR A 156 4.82 -5.59 -6.88
CA THR A 156 5.35 -4.82 -5.75
C THR A 156 6.74 -5.27 -5.30
N GLN A 157 7.55 -5.74 -6.26
CA GLN A 157 8.91 -6.20 -6.00
C GLN A 157 9.75 -5.13 -5.29
N PRO A 158 10.56 -5.52 -4.28
CA PRO A 158 11.53 -4.62 -3.66
C PRO A 158 12.46 -4.04 -4.73
N ARG A 159 12.67 -2.72 -4.74
CA ARG A 159 13.63 -2.08 -5.65
C ARG A 159 15.03 -2.67 -5.44
N ALA A 160 15.69 -3.04 -6.54
CA ALA A 160 17.08 -3.48 -6.54
C ALA A 160 17.97 -2.40 -5.88
N GLY A 161 18.51 -2.70 -4.70
CA GLY A 161 19.36 -1.77 -3.93
C GLY A 161 18.97 -1.62 -2.45
N ALA A 162 17.72 -1.92 -2.07
CA ALA A 162 17.44 -2.35 -0.70
C ALA A 162 17.98 -3.78 -0.61
N GLY A 163 18.94 -4.05 0.28
CA GLY A 163 19.77 -5.26 0.28
C GLY A 163 19.00 -6.53 -0.11
N ALA A 164 19.65 -7.37 -0.92
CA ALA A 164 19.16 -8.63 -1.48
C ALA A 164 18.72 -9.72 -0.46
N GLY A 165 18.38 -9.33 0.77
CA GLY A 165 17.73 -10.14 1.80
C GLY A 165 16.26 -9.78 2.05
N ALA A 166 15.62 -8.90 1.27
CA ALA A 166 14.24 -8.44 1.52
C ALA A 166 13.12 -9.36 0.96
N ALA A 167 13.47 -10.51 0.39
CA ALA A 167 12.51 -11.57 0.07
C ALA A 167 12.80 -12.75 1.01
N LEU A 168 12.08 -12.82 2.12
CA LEU A 168 12.24 -13.88 3.11
C LEU A 168 10.90 -14.51 3.47
N ARG A 169 10.86 -15.84 3.28
CA ARG A 169 9.82 -16.80 3.67
C ARG A 169 9.39 -16.56 5.11
N HIS A 170 8.12 -16.19 5.36
CA HIS A 170 7.55 -16.15 6.72
C HIS A 170 8.50 -15.63 7.83
N ALA A 171 9.37 -14.65 7.54
CA ALA A 171 10.40 -14.21 8.46
C ALA A 171 10.13 -12.76 8.89
N VAL A 172 10.04 -12.59 10.20
CA VAL A 172 9.90 -11.33 10.91
C VAL A 172 11.16 -10.49 10.70
N HIS A 173 11.14 -9.54 9.75
CA HIS A 173 12.17 -8.51 9.67
C HIS A 173 11.80 -7.32 10.53
N ARG A 174 12.26 -7.27 11.78
CA ARG A 174 12.13 -6.07 12.62
C ARG A 174 13.01 -4.95 12.06
N HIS A 175 12.40 -4.01 11.36
CA HIS A 175 13.05 -2.72 11.09
C HIS A 175 12.75 -1.75 12.24
N SER A 176 13.80 -1.26 12.90
CA SER A 176 13.71 -0.12 13.79
C SER A 176 14.18 1.12 13.03
N ALA A 177 13.29 2.06 12.72
CA ALA A 177 13.69 3.38 12.24
C ALA A 177 14.22 4.18 13.43
N GLY A 178 15.52 4.06 13.72
CA GLY A 178 16.17 4.73 14.85
C GLY A 178 17.61 5.09 14.56
N ARG A 179 17.92 6.40 14.64
CA ARG A 179 19.27 6.99 14.56
C ARG A 179 20.26 6.21 15.41
N THR A 180 21.31 5.68 14.80
CA THR A 180 22.54 5.29 15.49
C THR A 180 23.16 6.54 16.13
N ARG A 181 22.90 6.78 17.42
CA ARG A 181 23.81 7.60 18.21
C ARG A 181 25.08 6.79 18.40
N GLN A 182 26.15 7.18 17.70
CA GLN A 182 27.50 6.80 18.09
C GLN A 182 27.74 7.37 19.50
N LEU A 183 27.85 6.49 20.49
CA LEU A 183 28.50 6.79 21.76
C LEU A 183 29.88 6.16 21.69
N SER A 184 30.88 6.97 21.37
CA SER A 184 32.28 6.64 21.63
C SER A 184 32.59 7.09 23.05
N ARG A 185 33.08 6.15 23.87
CA ARG A 185 33.83 6.46 25.09
C ARG A 185 35.22 6.96 24.73
#